data_AF-A0A6P8R835-F1
#
_entry.id   AF-A0A6P8R835-F1
#
_cell.length_a   1.000
_cell.length_b   1.000
_cell.length_c   1.000
_cell.angle_alpha   90.00
_cell.angle_beta   90.00
_cell.angle_gamma   90.00
#
_symmetry.space_group_name_H-M   'P 1'
#
loop_
_entity.id
_entity.type
_entity.pdbx_description
1 polymer ?
#
loop_
_entity_poly.entity_id
_entity_poly.type
_entity_poly.pdbx_seq_one_letter_code
_entity_poly.pdbx_strand_id
1 'polypeptide(L)'
;MAAGENSVAGLGSLGLSEVVAAAQALSLPADLYGNDPNIEMIWAMKAYQHAEVYFNLISSVDPKLLRLTKVDDLIYTEFKANFGDMKIDVVDPEELKSEQAKEKWRPFCMQFDGVVEDFNYGTLLRLDCTRDYTEENTIFATRIQFYAIEIARNRDGYNSQIFNLGKPAAKETSG
;
A
#
# COMPACT_ATOMS: atom_id res chain seq x y z
N MET A 1 35.66 -28.87 1.01
CA MET A 1 34.43 -29.54 1.48
C MET A 1 33.78 -28.57 2.45
N ALA A 2 32.83 -27.73 2.00
CA ALA A 2 31.38 -28.03 1.81
C ALA A 2 30.69 -28.22 3.17
N ALA A 3 29.54 -27.64 3.52
CA ALA A 3 28.58 -26.64 2.99
C ALA A 3 27.88 -26.10 4.27
N GLY A 4 27.37 -24.88 4.41
CA GLY A 4 26.30 -24.28 3.62
C GLY A 4 24.95 -24.88 4.01
N GLU A 5 24.23 -24.28 4.96
CA GLU A 5 22.77 -24.45 5.08
C GLU A 5 22.14 -23.26 5.83
N ASN A 6 21.70 -22.32 5.00
CA ASN A 6 20.73 -21.27 5.30
C ASN A 6 19.36 -21.97 5.30
N SER A 7 18.59 -21.91 6.40
CA SER A 7 17.22 -22.46 6.40
C SER A 7 16.22 -21.39 6.79
N VAL A 8 15.42 -21.06 5.79
CA VAL A 8 14.26 -20.17 5.82
C VAL A 8 13.20 -20.80 6.73
N ALA A 9 12.99 -20.23 7.92
CA ALA A 9 11.89 -20.64 8.79
C ALA A 9 10.58 -20.00 8.28
N GLY A 10 9.83 -20.77 7.50
CA GLY A 10 8.54 -20.40 6.95
C GLY A 10 7.44 -20.27 8.01
N LEU A 11 6.64 -19.22 7.86
CA LEU A 11 5.18 -19.01 7.90
C LEU A 11 4.20 -20.12 8.42
N GLY A 12 4.64 -21.15 9.15
CA GLY A 12 3.80 -22.31 9.52
C GLY A 12 3.47 -22.48 11.01
N SER A 13 3.88 -21.56 11.90
CA SER A 13 3.88 -21.84 13.35
C SER A 13 3.49 -20.64 14.21
N LEU A 14 2.45 -19.90 13.87
CA LEU A 14 1.83 -19.01 14.86
C LEU A 14 0.77 -19.82 15.62
N GLY A 15 0.98 -20.01 16.92
CA GLY A 15 0.04 -20.71 17.77
C GLY A 15 -1.28 -19.94 17.85
N LEU A 16 -2.43 -20.64 17.95
CA LEU A 16 -3.77 -20.02 17.99
C LEU A 16 -3.87 -18.85 18.99
N SER A 17 -3.14 -18.95 20.11
CA SER A 17 -3.00 -17.92 21.13
C SER A 17 -2.30 -16.65 20.66
N GLU A 18 -1.26 -16.74 19.83
CA GLU A 18 -0.55 -15.58 19.27
C GLU A 18 -1.40 -14.89 18.19
N VAL A 19 -2.16 -15.67 17.41
CA VAL A 19 -3.10 -15.11 16.43
C VAL A 19 -4.21 -14.33 17.11
N VAL A 20 -4.72 -14.86 18.24
CA VAL A 20 -5.74 -14.18 19.06
C VAL A 20 -5.16 -12.96 19.78
N ALA A 21 -3.94 -13.05 20.32
CA ALA A 21 -3.28 -11.92 20.98
C ALA A 21 -2.98 -10.79 19.98
N ALA A 22 -2.52 -11.12 18.78
CA ALA A 22 -2.35 -10.15 17.71
C ALA A 22 -3.69 -9.50 17.35
N ALA A 23 -4.74 -10.30 17.09
CA ALA A 23 -6.07 -9.79 16.75
C ALA A 23 -6.65 -8.87 17.84
N GLN A 24 -6.46 -9.20 19.12
CA GLN A 24 -6.88 -8.37 20.25
C GLN A 24 -6.07 -7.07 20.34
N ALA A 25 -4.75 -7.13 20.10
CA ALA A 25 -3.87 -5.96 20.12
C ALA A 25 -4.24 -4.91 19.05
N LEU A 26 -4.92 -5.35 17.98
CA LEU A 26 -5.31 -4.52 16.85
C LEU A 26 -6.71 -3.90 16.99
N SER A 27 -7.51 -4.39 17.95
CA SER A 27 -8.88 -3.91 18.20
C SER A 27 -8.98 -2.79 19.24
N LEU A 28 -7.86 -2.46 19.90
CA LEU A 28 -7.80 -1.46 20.95
C LEU A 28 -7.25 -0.13 20.42
N PRO A 29 -7.70 1.02 20.96
CA PRO A 29 -7.25 2.34 20.54
C PRO A 29 -5.73 2.48 20.63
N ALA A 30 -5.11 3.08 19.60
CA ALA A 30 -3.66 3.27 19.49
C ALA A 30 -3.05 4.03 20.69
N ASP A 31 -3.85 4.84 21.40
CA ASP A 31 -3.44 5.60 22.58
C ASP A 31 -3.07 4.72 23.80
N LEU A 32 -3.43 3.44 23.81
CA LEU A 32 -3.13 2.50 24.90
C LEU A 32 -1.80 1.76 24.71
N TYR A 33 -1.18 1.88 23.53
CA TYR A 33 0.05 1.18 23.18
C TYR A 33 1.19 2.19 23.07
N GLY A 34 1.79 2.54 24.21
CA GLY A 34 3.05 3.27 24.20
C GLY A 34 4.11 2.44 23.49
N ASN A 35 4.67 2.97 22.39
CA ASN A 35 5.83 2.50 21.61
C ASN A 35 6.34 1.07 21.90
N ASP A 36 5.47 0.06 21.77
CA ASP A 36 5.82 -1.34 22.03
C ASP A 36 6.43 -1.92 20.75
N PRO A 37 7.69 -2.38 20.77
CA PRO A 37 8.36 -2.93 19.60
C PRO A 37 7.62 -4.11 18.96
N ASN A 38 6.88 -4.90 19.75
CA ASN A 38 6.08 -6.01 19.21
C ASN A 38 4.90 -5.51 18.38
N ILE A 39 4.32 -4.38 18.74
CA ILE A 39 3.18 -3.79 18.04
C ILE A 39 3.63 -3.11 16.76
N GLU A 40 4.77 -2.41 16.80
CA GLU A 40 5.43 -1.88 15.61
C GLU A 40 5.76 -3.01 14.62
N MET A 41 6.26 -4.15 15.11
CA MET A 41 6.54 -5.32 14.27
C MET A 41 5.26 -5.86 13.62
N ILE A 42 4.16 -5.99 14.36
CA ILE A 42 2.88 -6.45 13.81
C ILE A 42 2.35 -5.48 12.75
N TRP A 43 2.44 -4.17 12.99
CA TRP A 43 2.05 -3.15 12.01
C TRP A 43 2.91 -3.21 10.75
N ALA A 44 4.24 -3.35 10.89
CA ALA A 44 5.15 -3.49 9.76
C ALA A 44 4.83 -4.75 8.93
N MET A 45 4.61 -5.89 9.59
CA MET A 45 4.23 -7.14 8.93
C MET A 45 2.94 -7.00 8.13
N LYS A 46 1.92 -6.37 8.72
CA LYS A 46 0.64 -6.14 8.02
C LYS A 46 0.75 -5.17 6.86
N ALA A 47 1.52 -4.09 7.02
CA ALA A 47 1.74 -3.13 5.95
C ALA A 47 2.47 -3.78 4.76
N TYR A 48 3.42 -4.67 5.04
CA TYR A 48 4.09 -5.49 4.03
C TYR A 48 3.14 -6.49 3.34
N GLN A 49 2.33 -7.23 4.10
CA GLN A 49 1.31 -8.12 3.54
C GLN A 49 0.33 -7.38 2.63
N HIS A 50 -0.13 -6.20 3.05
CA HIS A 50 -0.98 -5.33 2.23
C HIS A 50 -0.29 -4.95 0.90
N ALA A 51 0.99 -4.57 0.96
CA ALA A 51 1.80 -4.24 -0.21
C ALA A 51 1.91 -5.42 -1.19
N GLU A 52 2.22 -6.62 -0.71
CA GLU A 52 2.31 -7.83 -1.54
C GLU A 52 0.97 -8.17 -2.19
N VAL A 53 -0.12 -8.18 -1.41
CA VAL A 53 -1.47 -8.47 -1.92
C VAL A 53 -1.85 -7.49 -3.01
N TYR A 54 -1.61 -6.19 -2.79
CA TYR A 54 -1.91 -5.17 -3.78
C TYR A 54 -1.03 -5.31 -5.03
N PHE A 55 0.27 -5.54 -4.87
CA PHE A 55 1.19 -5.71 -5.99
C PHE A 55 0.80 -6.91 -6.88
N ASN A 56 0.41 -8.02 -6.26
CA ASN A 56 -0.11 -9.20 -6.97
C ASN A 56 -1.40 -8.91 -7.73
N LEU A 57 -2.27 -8.06 -7.18
CA LEU A 57 -3.53 -7.67 -7.83
C LEU A 57 -3.27 -6.89 -9.11
N ILE A 58 -2.42 -5.86 -9.05
CA ILE A 58 -2.10 -5.00 -10.21
C ILE A 58 -1.20 -5.69 -11.25
N SER A 59 -0.50 -6.77 -10.88
CA SER A 59 0.28 -7.57 -11.83
C SER A 59 -0.55 -8.65 -12.52
N SER A 60 -1.65 -9.08 -11.91
CA SER A 60 -2.50 -10.19 -12.42
C SER A 60 -3.75 -9.73 -13.16
N VAL A 61 -4.27 -8.54 -12.85
CA VAL A 61 -5.52 -8.00 -13.40
C VAL A 61 -5.27 -6.59 -13.93
N ASP A 62 -6.00 -6.18 -14.98
CA ASP A 62 -5.92 -4.82 -15.50
C ASP A 62 -6.25 -3.80 -14.39
N PRO A 63 -5.30 -2.94 -13.97
CA PRO A 63 -5.50 -2.04 -12.86
C PRO A 63 -6.64 -1.04 -13.09
N LYS A 64 -6.97 -0.71 -14.34
CA LYS A 64 -8.07 0.20 -14.68
C LYS A 64 -9.45 -0.33 -14.29
N LEU A 65 -9.58 -1.64 -14.13
CA LEU A 65 -10.82 -2.31 -13.74
C LEU A 65 -10.91 -2.53 -12.22
N LEU A 66 -9.84 -2.25 -11.48
CA LEU A 66 -9.81 -2.45 -10.04
C LEU A 66 -10.61 -1.36 -9.32
N ARG A 67 -11.41 -1.81 -8.35
CA ARG A 67 -12.08 -0.97 -7.35
C ARG A 67 -11.47 -1.30 -6.00
N LEU A 68 -10.73 -0.36 -5.41
CA LEU A 68 -10.05 -0.57 -4.13
C LEU A 68 -11.00 -0.34 -2.94
N THR A 69 -11.97 0.54 -3.11
CA THR A 69 -13.01 0.88 -2.12
C THR A 69 -14.36 1.09 -2.78
N LYS A 70 -15.43 1.17 -1.97
CA LYS A 70 -16.77 1.53 -2.45
C LYS A 70 -16.88 2.99 -2.90
N VAL A 71 -15.96 3.85 -2.46
CA VAL A 71 -15.99 5.30 -2.66
C VAL A 71 -14.84 5.80 -3.55
N ASP A 72 -14.27 4.93 -4.39
CA ASP A 72 -13.12 5.28 -5.24
C ASP A 72 -13.35 6.54 -6.10
N ASP A 73 -14.58 6.72 -6.61
CA ASP A 73 -14.94 7.87 -7.42
C ASP A 73 -14.86 9.18 -6.63
N LEU A 74 -15.28 9.15 -5.36
CA LEU A 74 -15.17 10.28 -4.44
C LEU A 74 -13.70 10.56 -4.10
N ILE A 75 -12.94 9.51 -3.72
CA ILE A 75 -11.52 9.64 -3.39
C ILE A 75 -10.74 10.24 -4.56
N TYR A 76 -10.95 9.73 -5.77
CA TYR A 76 -10.27 10.24 -6.96
C TYR A 76 -10.63 11.70 -7.25
N THR A 77 -11.91 12.06 -7.15
CA THR A 77 -12.38 13.44 -7.42
C THR A 77 -11.76 14.41 -6.43
N GLU A 78 -11.83 14.11 -5.12
CA GLU A 78 -11.23 14.96 -4.08
C GLU A 78 -9.70 15.01 -4.20
N PHE A 79 -9.06 13.90 -4.54
CA PHE A 79 -7.61 13.86 -4.73
C PHE A 79 -7.20 14.75 -5.91
N LYS A 80 -7.88 14.67 -7.05
CA LYS A 80 -7.59 15.54 -8.21
C LYS A 80 -7.90 17.01 -7.94
N ALA A 81 -8.89 17.32 -7.11
CA ALA A 81 -9.21 18.69 -6.72
C ALA A 81 -8.12 19.29 -5.79
N ASN A 82 -7.61 18.52 -4.84
CA ASN A 82 -6.65 19.01 -3.84
C ASN A 82 -5.18 18.87 -4.29
N PHE A 83 -4.87 17.82 -5.05
CA PHE A 83 -3.51 17.39 -5.42
C PHE A 83 -3.38 17.16 -6.93
N GLY A 84 -4.18 17.84 -7.76
CA GLY A 84 -4.20 17.67 -9.21
C GLY A 84 -2.84 17.85 -9.91
N ASP A 85 -1.99 18.71 -9.34
CA ASP A 85 -0.65 19.03 -9.84
C ASP A 85 0.44 18.08 -9.29
N MET A 86 0.10 17.22 -8.33
CA MET A 86 1.03 16.28 -7.70
C MET A 86 1.46 15.22 -8.71
N LYS A 87 2.76 14.94 -8.74
CA LYS A 87 3.32 13.91 -9.61
C LYS A 87 3.07 12.53 -9.01
N ILE A 88 2.33 11.67 -9.72
CA ILE A 88 1.91 10.36 -9.21
C ILE A 88 2.64 9.17 -9.82
N ASP A 89 3.36 9.31 -10.94
CA ASP A 89 4.23 8.26 -11.48
C ASP A 89 5.45 8.01 -10.60
N VAL A 90 6.15 9.10 -10.25
CA VAL A 90 7.27 9.12 -9.31
C VAL A 90 6.96 10.17 -8.26
N VAL A 91 6.52 9.70 -7.09
CA VAL A 91 6.13 10.54 -5.96
C VAL A 91 7.37 11.01 -5.23
N ASP A 92 7.45 12.32 -4.96
CA ASP A 92 8.48 12.88 -4.10
C ASP A 92 8.12 12.56 -2.63
N PRO A 93 9.02 11.90 -1.85
CA PRO A 93 8.80 11.67 -0.43
C PRO A 93 8.43 12.92 0.37
N GLU A 94 8.93 14.09 -0.02
CA GLU A 94 8.66 15.36 0.66
C GLU A 94 7.20 15.82 0.48
N GLU A 95 6.51 15.41 -0.59
CA GLU A 95 5.09 15.67 -0.81
C GLU A 95 4.16 14.86 0.10
N LEU A 96 4.72 13.91 0.87
CA LEU A 96 4.01 13.12 1.87
C LEU A 96 4.51 13.38 3.30
N LYS A 97 5.79 13.70 3.48
CA LYS A 97 6.45 13.77 4.80
C LYS A 97 6.77 15.17 5.30
N SER A 98 6.89 16.18 4.42
CA SER A 98 7.18 17.54 4.85
C SER A 98 6.05 18.10 5.73
N GLU A 99 6.36 19.10 6.56
CA GLU A 99 5.34 19.73 7.41
C GLU A 99 4.25 20.39 6.57
N GLN A 100 4.60 21.04 5.46
CA GLN A 100 3.60 21.62 4.54
C GLN A 100 2.73 20.54 3.90
N ALA A 101 3.33 19.40 3.51
CA ALA A 101 2.58 18.27 2.98
C ALA A 101 1.61 17.72 4.03
N LYS A 102 2.05 17.52 5.28
CA LYS A 102 1.17 17.05 6.37
C LYS A 102 0.01 17.99 6.62
N GLU A 103 0.24 19.30 6.62
CA GLU A 103 -0.82 20.31 6.76
C GLU A 103 -1.86 20.22 5.64
N LYS A 104 -1.43 19.91 4.41
CA LYS A 104 -2.33 19.73 3.26
C LYS A 104 -3.05 18.38 3.26
N TRP A 105 -2.36 17.31 3.61
CA TRP A 105 -2.93 15.95 3.68
C TRP A 105 -3.89 15.79 4.85
N ARG A 106 -3.68 16.46 5.98
CA ARG A 106 -4.53 16.33 7.17
C ARG A 106 -6.02 16.60 6.90
N PRO A 107 -6.46 17.74 6.33
CA PRO A 107 -7.87 17.97 6.02
C PRO A 107 -8.40 16.95 4.99
N PHE A 108 -7.58 16.58 3.99
CA PHE A 108 -7.95 15.56 3.02
C PHE A 108 -8.15 14.17 3.64
N CYS A 109 -7.37 13.79 4.65
CA CYS A 109 -7.56 12.51 5.34
C CYS A 109 -8.81 12.53 6.21
N MET A 110 -9.05 13.64 6.94
CA MET A 110 -10.17 13.76 7.88
C MET A 110 -11.55 13.73 7.22
N GLN A 111 -11.70 14.16 5.96
CA GLN A 111 -12.98 14.04 5.25
C GLN A 111 -13.42 12.59 5.00
N PHE A 112 -12.50 11.62 5.11
CA PHE A 112 -12.80 10.20 4.95
C PHE A 112 -12.95 9.46 6.29
N ASP A 113 -12.89 10.18 7.41
CA ASP A 113 -13.21 9.61 8.72
C ASP A 113 -14.68 9.17 8.75
N GLY A 114 -14.92 7.92 9.16
CA GLY A 114 -16.23 7.28 9.10
C GLY A 114 -16.74 6.91 7.70
N VAL A 115 -16.04 7.31 6.62
CA VAL A 115 -16.38 6.96 5.23
C VAL A 115 -15.56 5.77 4.73
N VAL A 116 -14.25 5.78 5.04
CA VAL A 116 -13.32 4.70 4.71
C VAL A 116 -12.92 4.00 6.00
N GLU A 117 -13.12 2.68 6.05
CA GLU A 117 -12.74 1.86 7.18
C GLU A 117 -11.22 1.90 7.40
N ASP A 118 -10.82 2.18 8.64
CA ASP A 118 -9.44 2.44 9.07
C ASP A 118 -8.68 3.37 8.10
N PHE A 119 -9.29 4.50 7.70
CA PHE A 119 -8.68 5.45 6.76
C PHE A 119 -7.25 5.89 7.15
N ASN A 120 -6.95 5.94 8.45
CA ASN A 120 -5.65 6.32 9.03
C ASN A 120 -4.70 5.14 9.25
N TYR A 121 -5.07 3.92 8.88
CA TYR A 121 -4.24 2.73 9.04
C TYR A 121 -2.94 2.84 8.25
N GLY A 122 -1.82 2.38 8.83
CA GLY A 122 -0.50 2.42 8.20
C GLY A 122 -0.33 1.42 7.07
N THR A 123 0.08 1.90 5.90
CA THR A 123 0.31 1.10 4.68
C THR A 123 1.64 1.48 4.03
N LEU A 124 2.06 0.69 3.03
CA LEU A 124 3.23 0.97 2.21
C LEU A 124 2.81 1.41 0.82
N LEU A 125 3.42 2.49 0.34
CA LEU A 125 3.22 3.06 -0.99
C LEU A 125 4.54 3.02 -1.77
N ARG A 126 4.46 2.74 -3.08
CA ARG A 126 5.62 2.81 -3.98
C ARG A 126 5.88 4.25 -4.39
N LEU A 127 7.13 4.69 -4.34
CA LEU A 127 7.53 6.01 -4.82
C LEU A 127 7.47 6.07 -6.34
N ASP A 128 8.18 5.17 -7.01
CA ASP A 128 8.09 4.92 -8.45
C ASP A 128 7.12 3.74 -8.71
N CYS A 129 6.01 4.03 -9.39
CA CYS A 129 4.97 3.05 -9.71
C CYS A 129 5.41 1.98 -10.73
N THR A 130 6.53 2.16 -11.40
CA THR A 130 7.08 1.21 -12.38
C THR A 130 7.98 0.16 -11.76
N ARG A 131 8.34 0.34 -10.48
CA ARG A 131 9.24 -0.55 -9.72
C ARG A 131 8.47 -1.34 -8.67
N ASP A 132 9.15 -2.34 -8.13
CA ASP A 132 8.63 -3.19 -7.05
C ASP A 132 8.74 -2.50 -5.68
N TYR A 133 8.17 -3.11 -4.65
CA TYR A 133 8.37 -2.70 -3.26
C TYR A 133 9.79 -3.07 -2.80
N THR A 134 10.65 -2.05 -2.65
CA THR A 134 12.00 -2.16 -2.07
C THR A 134 12.19 -1.13 -0.97
N GLU A 135 13.20 -1.28 -0.13
CA GLU A 135 13.49 -0.29 0.94
C GLU A 135 13.63 1.14 0.39
N GLU A 136 14.29 1.30 -0.75
CA GLU A 136 14.53 2.59 -1.42
C GLU A 136 13.31 3.12 -2.21
N ASN A 137 12.40 2.25 -2.64
CA ASN A 137 11.22 2.62 -3.43
C ASN A 137 9.92 2.65 -2.63
N THR A 138 9.99 2.52 -1.31
CA THR A 138 8.80 2.39 -0.46
C THR A 138 8.73 3.49 0.57
N ILE A 139 7.52 4.01 0.78
CA ILE A 139 7.24 5.00 1.82
C ILE A 139 6.04 4.57 2.64
N PHE A 140 6.08 4.87 3.94
CA PHE A 140 4.93 4.74 4.81
C PHE A 140 3.89 5.81 4.47
N ALA A 141 2.64 5.38 4.31
CA ALA A 141 1.49 6.25 4.03
C ALA A 141 0.25 5.72 4.75
N THR A 142 -0.69 6.59 5.07
CA THR A 142 -2.00 6.13 5.58
C THR A 142 -2.79 5.44 4.46
N ARG A 143 -3.75 4.58 4.84
CA ARG A 143 -4.61 3.87 3.90
C ARG A 143 -5.31 4.82 2.93
N ILE A 144 -5.76 5.97 3.39
CA ILE A 144 -6.41 6.95 2.52
C ILE A 144 -5.44 7.64 1.56
N GLN A 145 -4.21 7.93 1.98
CA GLN A 145 -3.15 8.43 1.09
C GLN A 145 -2.81 7.39 0.02
N PHE A 146 -2.68 6.13 0.43
CA PHE A 146 -2.47 5.00 -0.46
C PHE A 146 -3.60 4.90 -1.50
N TYR A 147 -4.86 4.91 -1.07
CA TYR A 147 -5.99 4.85 -2.00
C TYR A 147 -6.02 6.05 -2.95
N ALA A 148 -5.82 7.26 -2.46
CA ALA A 148 -5.82 8.46 -3.29
C ALA A 148 -4.83 8.35 -4.46
N ILE A 149 -3.59 7.94 -4.15
CA ILE A 149 -2.51 7.84 -5.14
C ILE A 149 -2.70 6.62 -6.04
N GLU A 150 -2.99 5.45 -5.48
CA GLU A 150 -3.10 4.20 -6.25
C GLU A 150 -4.36 4.13 -7.12
N ILE A 151 -5.48 4.69 -6.66
CA ILE A 151 -6.68 4.84 -7.52
C ILE A 151 -6.36 5.75 -8.71
N ALA A 152 -5.65 6.85 -8.48
CA ALA A 152 -5.24 7.74 -9.56
C ALA A 152 -4.29 7.05 -10.54
N ARG A 153 -3.27 6.33 -10.04
CA ARG A 153 -2.34 5.53 -10.86
C ARG A 153 -3.07 4.48 -11.69
N ASN A 154 -4.06 3.81 -11.10
CA ASN A 154 -4.86 2.79 -11.78
C ASN A 154 -5.69 3.39 -12.91
N ARG A 155 -6.45 4.46 -12.64
CA ARG A 155 -7.32 5.13 -13.62
C ARG A 155 -6.53 5.78 -14.74
N ASP A 156 -5.47 6.49 -14.40
CA ASP A 156 -4.63 7.23 -15.35
C ASP A 156 -3.68 6.28 -16.13
N GLY A 157 -3.60 5.00 -15.72
CA GLY A 157 -2.91 3.94 -16.45
C GLY A 157 -1.41 3.80 -16.14
N TYR A 158 -0.92 4.48 -15.11
CA TYR A 158 0.47 4.35 -14.66
C TYR A 158 0.80 2.92 -14.20
N ASN A 159 -0.12 2.28 -13.47
CA ASN A 159 0.08 0.90 -13.00
C ASN A 159 -0.12 -0.15 -14.10
N SER A 160 -0.69 0.20 -15.26
CA SER A 160 -0.87 -0.76 -16.36
C SER A 160 0.47 -1.31 -16.88
N GLN A 161 1.59 -0.62 -16.63
CA GLN A 161 2.91 -1.12 -16.99
C GLN A 161 3.27 -2.40 -16.23
N ILE A 162 2.96 -2.47 -14.92
CA ILE A 162 3.19 -3.66 -14.08
C ILE A 162 2.38 -4.85 -14.59
N PHE A 163 1.10 -4.62 -14.90
CA PHE A 163 0.24 -5.64 -15.51
C PHE A 163 0.78 -6.17 -16.83
N ASN A 164 1.30 -5.28 -17.69
CA ASN A 164 1.83 -5.67 -18.99
C ASN A 164 3.16 -6.41 -18.90
N LEU A 165 4.01 -6.08 -17.92
CA LEU A 165 5.25 -6.81 -17.62
C LEU A 165 4.97 -8.26 -17.15
N GLY A 166 3.86 -8.47 -16.42
CA GLY A 166 3.43 -9.78 -15.96
C GLY A 166 2.84 -10.69 -17.05
N LYS A 167 2.52 -10.14 -18.24
CA LYS A 167 2.02 -10.97 -19.34
C LYS A 167 3.18 -11.67 -20.04
N PRO A 168 3.12 -13.00 -20.24
CA PRO A 168 4.05 -13.65 -21.15
C PRO A 168 3.88 -13.04 -22.53
N ALA A 169 4.99 -12.63 -23.15
CA ALA A 169 4.99 -12.12 -24.52
C ALA A 169 4.20 -13.10 -25.39
N ALA A 170 3.10 -12.63 -25.99
CA ALA A 170 2.31 -13.44 -26.88
C ALA A 170 3.25 -13.95 -27.99
N LYS A 171 3.45 -15.26 -28.05
CA LYS A 171 4.21 -15.89 -29.15
C LYS A 171 3.47 -15.56 -30.43
N GLU A 172 4.01 -14.62 -31.22
CA GLU A 172 3.56 -14.39 -32.58
C GLU A 172 3.59 -15.73 -33.32
N THR A 173 2.40 -16.26 -33.59
CA THR A 173 2.23 -17.47 -34.37
C THR A 173 2.17 -17.01 -35.82
N SER A 174 3.34 -16.88 -36.45
CA SER A 174 3.42 -16.74 -37.91
C SER A 174 2.95 -18.05 -38.54
N GLY A 175 1.79 -18.00 -39.16
CA GLY A 175 1.24 -19.04 -40.05
C GLY A 175 1.13 -18.51 -41.46
#